data_AF-A0A355SHA4-F1
#
_entry.id   AF-A0A355SHA4-F1
#
_cell.length_a   1.000
_cell.length_b   1.000
_cell.length_c   1.000
_cell.angle_alpha   90.00
_cell.angle_beta   90.00
_cell.angle_gamma   90.00
#
_symmetry.space_group_name_H-M   'P 1'
#
loop_
_entity.id
_entity.type
_entity.pdbx_description
1 polymer ?
#
loop_
_entity_poly.entity_id
_entity_poly.type
_entity_poly.pdbx_seq_one_letter_code
_entity_poly.pdbx_strand_id
1 'polypeptide(L)'
;QTKVVNSGEYGVNRTVKQLKKFNGKVTESKILSTSTVKDPVARVVAQGTKEKVVVGSGNFSWPTNGHISSGYGYRGGEFHQA
;
A
#
# COMPACT_ATOMS: atom_id res chain seq x y z
N GLN A 1 -5.80 -12.21 5.33
CA GLN A 1 -7.17 -11.68 5.14
C GLN A 1 -7.36 -10.55 6.13
N THR A 2 -7.89 -9.42 5.69
CA THR A 2 -8.21 -8.25 6.53
C THR A 2 -9.72 -8.09 6.58
N LYS A 3 -10.29 -8.04 7.77
CA LYS A 3 -11.72 -7.79 7.99
C LYS A 3 -11.86 -6.47 8.74
N VAL A 4 -12.59 -5.51 8.16
CA VAL A 4 -12.91 -4.27 8.85
C VAL A 4 -13.99 -4.60 9.90
N VAL A 5 -13.67 -4.35 11.18
CA VAL A 5 -14.57 -4.64 12.31
C VAL A 5 -15.37 -3.39 12.67
N ASN A 6 -14.78 -2.20 12.53
CA ASN A 6 -15.46 -0.92 12.68
C ASN A 6 -14.91 0.07 11.65
N SER A 7 -15.78 0.72 10.87
CA SER A 7 -15.39 1.67 9.83
C SER A 7 -14.81 2.97 10.37
N GLY A 8 -15.06 3.29 11.64
CA GLY A 8 -14.80 4.61 12.23
C GLY A 8 -15.78 5.67 11.71
N GLU A 9 -15.74 6.85 12.32
CA GLU A 9 -16.52 8.02 11.92
C GLU A 9 -15.63 9.26 11.88
N TYR A 10 -15.81 10.10 10.86
CA TYR A 10 -15.10 11.37 10.78
C TYR A 10 -15.60 12.32 11.87
N GLY A 11 -14.65 12.95 12.57
CA GLY A 11 -14.93 14.04 13.48
C GLY A 11 -15.31 15.32 12.72
N VAL A 12 -15.90 16.28 13.43
CA VAL A 12 -16.29 17.58 12.87
C VAL A 12 -15.54 18.68 13.61
N ASN A 13 -14.77 19.46 12.86
CA ASN A 13 -14.06 20.62 13.40
C ASN A 13 -14.67 21.91 12.85
N ARG A 14 -14.91 22.87 13.75
CA ARG A 14 -15.33 24.22 13.39
C ARG A 14 -14.13 25.14 13.46
N THR A 15 -13.75 25.71 12.31
CA THR A 15 -12.64 26.67 12.22
C THR A 15 -13.19 28.05 11.91
N VAL A 16 -12.86 29.03 12.74
CA VAL A 16 -13.18 30.45 12.50
C VAL A 16 -11.98 31.10 11.82
N LYS A 17 -12.20 31.72 10.67
CA LYS A 17 -11.16 32.43 9.90
C LYS A 17 -11.53 33.89 9.73
N GLN A 18 -10.56 34.76 9.89
CA GLN A 18 -10.63 36.17 9.49
C GLN A 18 -10.13 36.30 8.06
N LEU A 19 -10.91 36.98 7.22
CA LEU A 19 -10.55 37.27 5.83
C LEU A 19 -10.38 38.77 5.66
N LYS A 20 -9.23 39.21 5.15
CA LYS A 20 -9.08 40.56 4.60
C LYS A 20 -9.35 40.50 3.11
N LYS A 21 -10.32 41.29 2.67
CA LYS A 21 -10.68 41.45 1.26
C LYS A 21 -10.37 42.86 0.82
N PHE A 22 -9.75 43.01 -0.34
CA PHE A 22 -9.63 44.28 -1.04
C PHE A 22 -10.36 44.19 -2.37
N ASN A 23 -11.33 45.08 -2.59
CA ASN A 23 -12.19 45.09 -3.78
C ASN A 23 -12.82 43.73 -4.12
N GLY A 24 -13.30 43.01 -3.09
CA GLY A 24 -13.94 41.70 -3.23
C GLY A 24 -12.99 40.51 -3.38
N LYS A 25 -11.70 40.72 -3.69
CA LYS A 25 -10.69 39.66 -3.71
C LYS A 25 -10.12 39.42 -2.32
N VAL A 26 -10.04 38.14 -1.92
CA VAL A 26 -9.40 37.74 -0.66
C VAL A 26 -7.89 37.94 -0.81
N THR A 27 -7.34 38.84 -0.02
CA THR A 27 -5.91 39.18 -0.03
C THR A 27 -5.18 38.43 1.09
N GLU A 28 -5.85 38.18 2.21
CA GLU A 28 -5.24 37.54 3.37
C GLU A 28 -6.27 36.71 4.15
N SER A 29 -5.87 35.54 4.63
CA SER A 29 -6.70 34.68 5.47
C SER A 29 -5.94 34.24 6.71
N LYS A 30 -6.48 34.52 7.90
CA LYS A 30 -5.91 34.11 9.19
C LYS A 30 -6.89 33.21 9.95
N ILE A 31 -6.41 32.07 10.45
CA ILE A 31 -7.20 31.20 11.33
C ILE A 31 -7.19 31.79 12.74
N LEU A 32 -8.37 32.08 13.29
CA LEU A 32 -8.53 32.67 14.62
C LEU A 32 -8.67 31.60 15.71
N SER A 33 -9.44 30.56 15.43
CA SER A 33 -9.63 29.45 16.37
C SER A 33 -10.16 28.21 15.66
N THR A 34 -9.84 27.06 16.21
CA THR A 34 -10.38 25.76 15.81
C THR A 34 -10.95 25.10 17.05
N SER A 35 -12.21 24.66 16.99
CA SER A 35 -12.88 23.92 18.06
C SER A 35 -13.40 22.60 17.49
N THR A 36 -13.14 21.51 18.22
CA THR A 36 -13.64 20.18 17.90
C THR A 36 -15.09 20.07 18.35
N VAL A 37 -16.01 19.88 17.41
CA VAL A 37 -17.46 19.74 17.65
C VAL A 37 -17.83 18.27 17.86
N LYS A 38 -17.12 17.35 17.20
CA LYS A 38 -17.29 15.91 17.39
C LYS A 38 -15.95 15.21 17.21
N ASP A 39 -15.56 14.37 18.17
CA ASP A 39 -14.34 13.58 18.09
C ASP A 39 -14.44 12.48 17.03
N PRO A 40 -13.37 12.23 16.25
CA PRO A 40 -13.35 11.13 15.30
C PRO A 40 -13.33 9.77 16.02
N VAL A 41 -14.08 8.80 15.50
CA VAL A 41 -14.03 7.42 15.98
C VAL A 41 -13.03 6.63 15.14
N ALA A 42 -12.04 6.01 15.80
CA ALA A 42 -10.99 5.27 15.13
C ALA A 42 -11.55 4.04 14.38
N ARG A 43 -11.06 3.83 13.16
CA ARG A 43 -11.35 2.62 12.36
C ARG A 43 -10.58 1.43 12.95
N VAL A 44 -11.29 0.33 13.22
CA VAL A 44 -10.69 -0.91 13.75
C VAL A 44 -10.70 -1.97 12.64
N VAL A 45 -9.51 -2.45 12.26
CA VAL A 45 -9.32 -3.48 11.25
C VAL A 45 -8.65 -4.70 11.88
N ALA A 46 -9.27 -5.87 11.75
CA ALA A 46 -8.67 -7.14 12.14
C ALA A 46 -7.84 -7.68 10.97
N GLN A 47 -6.53 -7.82 11.18
CA GLN A 47 -5.61 -8.40 10.21
C GLN A 47 -5.08 -9.74 10.73
N GLY A 48 -5.18 -10.79 9.91
CA GLY A 48 -4.56 -12.07 10.23
C GLY A 48 -3.03 -11.92 10.31
N THR A 49 -2.44 -12.30 11.44
CA THR A 49 -1.02 -12.15 11.78
C THR A 49 -0.16 -13.35 11.41
N LYS A 50 -0.73 -14.38 10.77
CA LYS A 50 0.00 -15.57 10.35
C LYS A 50 1.07 -15.17 9.33
N GLU A 51 2.34 -15.30 9.72
CA GLU A 51 3.48 -15.07 8.84
C GLU A 51 3.32 -15.90 7.57
N LYS A 52 3.62 -15.29 6.41
CA LYS A 52 3.75 -16.05 5.17
C LYS A 52 4.87 -17.05 5.42
N VAL A 53 4.55 -18.34 5.34
CA VAL A 53 5.57 -19.36 5.08
C VAL A 53 6.35 -18.86 3.88
N VAL A 54 7.67 -18.72 4.03
CA VAL A 54 8.56 -18.35 2.93
C VAL A 54 8.52 -19.51 1.94
N VAL A 55 7.53 -19.50 1.06
CA VAL A 55 7.48 -20.38 -0.10
C VAL A 55 8.52 -19.81 -1.04
N GLY A 56 9.65 -20.52 -1.18
CA GLY A 56 10.64 -20.20 -2.20
C GLY A 56 9.92 -20.02 -3.52
N SER A 57 10.19 -18.93 -4.23
CA SER A 57 9.43 -18.54 -5.43
C SER A 57 9.50 -19.57 -6.56
N GLY A 58 10.42 -20.54 -6.47
CA GLY A 58 10.74 -21.50 -7.54
C GLY A 58 11.39 -20.85 -8.76
N ASN A 59 11.56 -19.53 -8.73
CA ASN A 59 12.13 -18.74 -9.81
C ASN A 59 13.63 -18.61 -9.58
N PHE A 60 14.41 -19.36 -10.36
CA PHE A 60 15.87 -19.28 -10.36
C PHE A 60 16.32 -18.37 -11.50
N SER A 61 17.31 -17.51 -11.21
CA SER A 61 17.98 -16.74 -12.25
C SER A 61 18.86 -17.67 -13.09
N TRP A 62 18.78 -17.55 -14.41
CA TRP A 62 19.72 -18.23 -15.30
C TRP A 62 21.13 -17.67 -15.09
N PRO A 63 22.16 -18.52 -14.84
CA PRO A 63 23.51 -18.06 -14.54
C PRO A 63 24.24 -17.45 -15.75
N THR A 64 23.76 -17.71 -16.97
CA THR A 64 24.40 -17.26 -18.21
C THR A 64 23.36 -16.94 -19.29
N ASN A 65 23.76 -16.17 -20.30
CA ASN A 65 22.98 -15.89 -21.50
C ASN A 65 23.57 -16.67 -22.68
N GLY A 66 22.77 -17.52 -23.35
CA GLY A 66 23.23 -18.32 -24.49
C GLY A 66 22.23 -19.40 -24.90
N HIS A 67 22.52 -20.09 -26.01
CA HIS A 67 21.71 -21.22 -26.48
C HIS A 67 22.23 -22.53 -25.89
N ILE A 68 21.36 -23.28 -25.23
CA ILE A 68 21.66 -24.63 -24.77
C ILE A 68 21.61 -25.56 -25.99
N SER A 69 22.79 -25.90 -26.52
CA SER A 69 22.93 -26.89 -27.60
C SER A 69 22.68 -28.32 -27.11
N SER A 70 22.70 -28.55 -25.78
CA SER A 70 22.23 -29.80 -25.19
C SER A 70 21.59 -29.69 -23.82
N GLY A 71 20.29 -29.96 -23.76
CA GLY A 71 19.56 -30.11 -22.50
C GLY A 71 19.64 -31.52 -21.92
N TYR A 72 19.20 -31.63 -20.67
CA TYR A 72 18.92 -32.89 -19.99
C TYR A 72 17.88 -33.72 -20.76
N GLY A 73 18.13 -35.02 -20.98
CA GLY A 73 17.17 -35.91 -21.64
C GLY A 73 17.78 -36.94 -22.59
N TYR A 74 16.94 -37.79 -23.19
CA TYR A 74 17.35 -38.81 -24.16
C TYR A 74 17.57 -38.24 -25.55
N ARG A 75 18.72 -38.51 -26.15
CA ARG A 75 19.04 -38.19 -27.56
C ARG A 75 20.24 -39.02 -28.02
N GLY A 76 20.33 -39.30 -29.32
CA GLY A 76 21.42 -40.10 -29.86
C GLY A 76 21.51 -41.54 -29.33
N GLY A 77 20.44 -42.06 -28.71
CA GLY A 77 20.40 -43.40 -28.13
C GLY A 77 20.74 -43.48 -26.65
N GLU A 78 21.21 -42.39 -26.03
CA GLU A 78 21.63 -42.37 -24.63
C GLU A 78 20.97 -41.23 -23.85
N PHE A 79 20.96 -41.35 -22.52
CA PHE A 79 20.41 -40.35 -21.62
C PHE A 79 21.48 -39.34 -21.21
N HIS A 80 21.27 -38.08 -21.56
CA HIS A 80 22.12 -36.98 -21.15
C HIS A 80 21.66 -36.50 -19.77
N GLN A 81 22.45 -36.85 -18.75
CA GLN A 81 22.28 -36.32 -17.39
C GLN A 81 22.82 -34.87 -17.31
N ALA A 82 22.31 -34.11 -16.34
CA ALA A 82 22.63 -32.71 -16.09
C ALA A 82 23.75 -32.61 -15.06
#